data_AF-A0A9P6VQQ6-F1
#
_entry.id   AF-A0A9P6VQQ6-F1
#
_cell.length_a   1.000
_cell.length_b   1.000
_cell.length_c   1.000
_cell.angle_alpha   90.00
_cell.angle_beta   90.00
_cell.angle_gamma   90.00
#
_symmetry.space_group_name_H-M   'P 1'
#
loop_
_entity.id
_entity.type
_entity.pdbx_description
1 polymer ?
#
loop_
_entity_poly.entity_id
_entity_poly.type
_entity_poly.pdbx_seq_one_letter_code
_entity_poly.pdbx_strand_id
1 'polypeptide(L)'
;MPASLPWNDTEESEVYQASVVHQLHCLDLLRIAMISYTKGEVSPHAQLGHMVHCFDIIRQGITCAGDTTLAFGEKVRREDGSLRTRYDGIGTVHNCRDWEVVKEQLEAHQVFNMAGSLVET
;
A
#
# COMPACT_ATOMS: atom_id res chain seq x y z
N MET A 1 -12.21 -1.94 -16.80
CA MET A 1 -11.68 -0.57 -16.96
C MET A 1 -11.66 -0.25 -18.45
N PRO A 2 -11.69 1.01 -18.91
CA PRO A 2 -11.45 1.30 -20.32
C PRO A 2 -10.08 0.74 -20.75
N ALA A 3 -9.97 0.26 -21.99
CA ALA A 3 -8.72 -0.28 -22.51
C ALA A 3 -7.66 0.83 -22.54
N SER A 4 -6.46 0.53 -22.07
CA SER A 4 -5.35 1.45 -22.15
C SER A 4 -4.82 1.51 -23.59
N LEU A 5 -4.80 2.70 -24.18
CA LEU A 5 -4.15 2.90 -25.47
C LEU A 5 -2.61 2.85 -25.31
N PRO A 6 -1.86 2.45 -26.34
CA PRO A 6 -0.41 2.55 -26.33
C PRO A 6 0.02 3.98 -25.96
N TRP A 7 0.96 4.10 -25.03
CA TRP A 7 1.47 5.42 -24.64
C TRP A 7 2.14 6.09 -25.84
N ASN A 8 1.64 7.27 -26.19
CA ASN A 8 2.23 8.16 -27.18
C ASN A 8 2.72 9.38 -26.42
N ASP A 9 4.03 9.60 -26.34
CA ASP A 9 4.66 10.63 -25.51
C ASP A 9 4.41 12.05 -26.05
N THR A 10 3.16 12.52 -25.94
CA THR A 10 2.76 13.86 -26.35
C THR A 10 2.38 14.69 -25.12
N GLU A 11 2.58 16.00 -25.18
CA GLU A 11 2.19 16.91 -24.08
C GLU A 11 0.68 16.90 -23.78
N GLU A 12 -0.12 16.40 -24.71
CA GLU A 12 -1.58 16.25 -24.57
C GLU A 12 -1.99 14.91 -23.96
N SER A 13 -1.04 14.01 -23.69
CA SER A 13 -1.35 12.67 -23.18
C SER A 13 -1.56 12.64 -21.67
N GLU A 14 -2.69 12.09 -21.26
CA GLU A 14 -3.00 11.84 -19.85
C GLU A 14 -2.66 10.39 -19.48
N VAL A 15 -1.84 10.21 -18.44
CA VAL A 15 -1.48 8.89 -17.90
C VAL A 15 -2.22 8.66 -16.61
N TYR A 16 -2.93 7.52 -16.54
CA TYR A 16 -3.63 7.09 -15.35
C TYR A 16 -3.03 5.78 -14.84
N GLN A 17 -2.89 5.68 -13.52
CA GLN A 17 -2.53 4.45 -12.83
C GLN A 17 -3.64 4.11 -11.84
N ALA A 18 -3.96 2.82 -11.71
CA ALA A 18 -4.87 2.38 -10.67
C ALA A 18 -4.29 2.74 -9.29
N SER A 19 -5.07 3.46 -8.48
CA SER A 19 -4.62 4.00 -7.19
C SER A 19 -4.08 2.92 -6.24
N VAL A 20 -4.70 1.73 -6.24
CA VAL A 20 -4.24 0.59 -5.43
C VAL A 20 -2.80 0.17 -5.76
N VAL A 21 -2.38 0.25 -7.03
CA VAL A 21 -1.02 -0.11 -7.44
C VAL A 21 0.00 0.87 -6.90
N HIS A 22 -0.32 2.17 -6.94
CA HIS A 22 0.56 3.20 -6.40
C HIS A 22 0.65 3.09 -4.87
N GLN A 23 -0.47 2.82 -4.20
CA GLN A 23 -0.48 2.58 -2.75
C GLN A 23 0.40 1.38 -2.36
N LEU A 24 0.32 0.26 -3.09
CA LEU A 24 1.16 -0.93 -2.86
C LEU A 24 2.64 -0.67 -3.13
N HIS A 25 2.97 0.04 -4.22
CA HIS A 25 4.33 0.48 -4.51
C HIS A 25 4.90 1.32 -3.35
N CYS A 26 4.16 2.33 -2.89
CA CYS A 26 4.55 3.16 -1.76
C CYS A 26 4.76 2.34 -0.48
N LEU A 27 3.93 1.32 -0.23
CA LEU A 27 4.03 0.45 0.93
C LEU A 27 5.31 -0.42 0.87
N ASP A 28 5.66 -0.96 -0.30
CA ASP A 28 6.90 -1.72 -0.46
C ASP A 28 8.14 -0.84 -0.33
N LEU A 29 8.11 0.40 -0.84
CA LEU A 29 9.20 1.35 -0.61
C LEU A 29 9.41 1.67 0.88
N LEU A 30 8.32 1.79 1.66
CA LEU A 30 8.40 1.93 3.12
C LEU A 30 9.04 0.69 3.77
N ARG A 31 8.66 -0.51 3.33
CA ARG A 31 9.26 -1.77 3.80
C ARG A 31 10.76 -1.81 3.52
N ILE A 32 11.18 -1.51 2.29
CA ILE A 32 12.59 -1.48 1.89
C ILE A 32 13.35 -0.44 2.74
N ALA A 33 12.80 0.76 2.90
CA ALA A 33 13.40 1.82 3.72
C ALA A 33 13.60 1.37 5.19
N MET A 34 12.60 0.70 5.78
CA MET A 34 12.71 0.16 7.13
C MET A 34 13.78 -0.94 7.24
N ILE A 35 13.82 -1.88 6.29
CA ILE A 35 14.84 -2.95 6.28
C ILE A 35 16.24 -2.36 6.16
N SER A 36 16.47 -1.44 5.22
CA SER A 36 17.77 -0.76 5.08
C SER A 36 18.14 -0.01 6.36
N TYR A 37 17.19 0.68 7.00
CA TYR A 37 17.43 1.34 8.28
C TYR A 37 17.90 0.35 9.37
N THR A 38 17.27 -0.82 9.49
CA THR A 38 17.69 -1.84 10.48
C THR A 38 19.09 -2.39 10.23
N LYS A 39 19.56 -2.33 8.98
CA LYS A 39 20.92 -2.75 8.58
C LYS A 39 21.95 -1.62 8.65
N GLY A 40 21.54 -0.38 8.96
CA GLY A 40 22.41 0.79 8.89
C GLY A 40 22.77 1.19 7.45
N GLU A 41 21.98 0.77 6.47
CA GLU A 41 22.18 1.05 5.05
C GLU A 41 21.36 2.27 4.60
N VAL A 42 21.86 3.00 3.60
CA VAL A 42 21.09 4.05 2.93
C VAL A 42 20.30 3.42 1.78
N SER A 43 18.97 3.42 1.87
CA SER A 43 18.14 2.99 0.74
C SER A 43 18.11 4.10 -0.33
N PRO A 44 18.45 3.80 -1.60
CA PRO A 44 18.35 4.78 -2.69
C PRO A 44 16.90 5.19 -2.98
N HIS A 45 15.93 4.39 -2.50
CA HIS A 45 14.50 4.65 -2.65
C HIS A 45 13.90 5.46 -1.48
N ALA A 46 14.65 5.67 -0.39
CA ALA A 46 14.19 6.36 0.81
C ALA A 46 14.47 7.87 0.79
N GLN A 47 14.44 8.51 -0.39
CA GLN A 47 14.60 9.96 -0.49
C GLN A 47 13.42 10.65 0.21
N LEU A 48 13.70 11.63 1.08
CA LEU A 48 12.69 12.23 1.96
C LEU A 48 11.45 12.73 1.21
N GLY A 49 11.63 13.41 0.08
CA GLY A 49 10.51 13.91 -0.73
C GLY A 49 9.61 12.78 -1.25
N HIS A 50 10.21 11.68 -1.70
CA HIS A 50 9.46 10.52 -2.16
C HIS A 50 8.73 9.84 -1.00
N MET A 51 9.39 9.68 0.17
CA MET A 51 8.77 9.07 1.34
C MET A 51 7.57 9.87 1.85
N VAL A 52 7.66 11.21 1.90
CA VAL A 52 6.54 12.08 2.30
C VAL A 52 5.35 11.92 1.35
N HIS A 53 5.61 11.86 0.05
CA HIS A 53 4.58 11.61 -0.95
C HIS A 53 3.94 10.22 -0.81
N CYS A 54 4.75 9.17 -0.60
CA CYS A 54 4.29 7.82 -0.35
C CYS A 54 3.35 7.74 0.87
N PHE A 55 3.72 8.40 1.97
CA PHE A 55 2.86 8.49 3.15
C PHE A 55 1.52 9.15 2.85
N ASP A 56 1.51 10.22 2.06
CA ASP A 56 0.27 10.91 1.73
C ASP A 56 -0.63 10.08 0.81
N ILE A 57 -0.09 9.38 -0.18
CA ILE A 57 -0.88 8.48 -1.04
C ILE A 57 -1.52 7.35 -0.24
N ILE A 58 -0.79 6.71 0.65
CA ILE A 58 -1.34 5.65 1.52
C ILE A 58 -2.42 6.22 2.44
N ARG A 59 -2.18 7.39 3.04
CA ARG A 59 -3.17 8.08 3.88
C ARG A 59 -4.45 8.40 3.11
N GLN A 60 -4.34 8.89 1.88
CA GLN A 60 -5.47 9.16 0.99
C GLN A 60 -6.24 7.87 0.69
N GLY A 61 -5.54 6.77 0.39
CA GLY A 61 -6.13 5.45 0.16
C GLY A 61 -6.93 4.94 1.36
N ILE A 62 -6.33 4.96 2.56
CA ILE A 62 -6.98 4.54 3.81
C ILE A 62 -8.24 5.39 4.09
N THR A 63 -8.13 6.71 3.95
CA THR A 63 -9.24 7.63 4.21
C THR A 63 -10.38 7.46 3.20
N CYS A 64 -10.03 7.21 1.93
CA CYS A 64 -10.99 6.97 0.84
C CYS A 64 -11.72 5.63 1.01
N ALA A 65 -10.99 4.57 1.37
CA ALA A 65 -11.58 3.26 1.65
C ALA A 65 -12.52 3.31 2.87
N GLY A 66 -12.17 4.11 3.89
CA GLY A 66 -13.04 4.39 5.03
C GLY A 66 -13.45 3.14 5.78
N ASP A 67 -12.48 2.28 6.10
CA ASP A 67 -12.76 1.01 6.80
C ASP A 67 -13.38 1.27 8.17
N THR A 68 -14.62 0.82 8.33
CA THR A 68 -15.43 0.97 9.55
C THR A 68 -15.48 -0.30 10.40
N THR A 69 -14.70 -1.32 10.04
CA THR A 69 -14.64 -2.58 10.78
C THR A 69 -14.14 -2.33 12.20
N LEU A 70 -14.87 -2.82 13.20
CA LEU A 70 -14.49 -2.66 14.61
C LEU A 70 -13.31 -3.57 14.93
N ALA A 71 -12.15 -2.98 15.24
CA ALA A 71 -10.99 -3.74 15.71
C ALA A 71 -11.25 -4.31 17.11
N PHE A 72 -11.04 -5.62 17.27
CA PHE A 72 -11.08 -6.25 18.58
C PHE A 72 -9.95 -5.73 19.47
N GLY A 73 -10.29 -5.41 20.73
CA GLY A 73 -9.34 -4.94 21.74
C GLY A 73 -9.05 -6.01 22.79
N GLU A 74 -7.88 -6.64 22.73
CA GLU A 74 -7.44 -7.62 23.72
C GLU A 74 -6.95 -6.92 25.01
N LYS A 75 -7.31 -7.45 26.18
CA LYS A 75 -6.75 -7.01 27.46
C LYS A 75 -5.41 -7.69 27.72
N VAL A 76 -4.35 -6.90 27.76
CA VAL A 76 -2.98 -7.36 27.98
C VAL A 76 -2.51 -6.86 29.34
N ARG A 77 -1.96 -7.76 30.15
CA ARG A 77 -1.31 -7.43 31.42
C ARG A 77 0.16 -7.11 31.17
N ARG A 78 0.63 -5.98 31.71
CA ARG A 78 2.03 -5.58 31.67
C ARG A 78 2.82 -6.15 32.85
N GLU A 79 4.14 -6.07 32.76
CA GLU A 79 5.06 -6.50 33.82
C GLU A 79 4.82 -5.78 35.15
N ASP A 80 4.36 -4.53 35.11
CA ASP A 80 3.97 -3.73 36.29
C ASP A 80 2.61 -4.10 36.89
N GLY A 81 1.94 -5.12 36.35
CA GLY A 81 0.61 -5.59 36.77
C GLY A 81 -0.57 -4.80 36.22
N SER A 82 -0.34 -3.68 35.52
CA SER A 82 -1.41 -2.87 34.90
C SER A 82 -2.07 -3.57 33.70
N LEU A 83 -3.35 -3.28 33.47
CA LEU A 83 -4.08 -3.75 32.29
C LEU A 83 -4.15 -2.65 31.23
N ARG A 84 -3.87 -3.01 29.97
CA ARG A 84 -4.08 -2.15 28.79
C ARG A 84 -4.92 -2.89 27.76
N THR A 85 -5.72 -2.16 27.00
CA THR A 85 -6.32 -2.69 25.77
C THR A 85 -5.33 -2.51 24.63
N ARG A 86 -5.03 -3.60 23.91
CA ARG A 86 -4.26 -3.59 22.66
C ARG A 86 -5.22 -3.89 21.51
N TYR A 87 -5.13 -3.09 20.46
CA TYR A 87 -5.83 -3.34 19.19
C TYR A 87 -4.76 -3.74 18.18
N ASP A 88 -4.59 -5.04 17.97
CA ASP A 88 -3.64 -5.56 16.97
C ASP A 88 -4.34 -5.97 15.66
N GLY A 89 -5.68 -5.92 15.62
CA GLY A 89 -6.49 -6.22 14.44
C GLY A 89 -6.59 -7.72 14.11
N ILE A 90 -5.89 -8.60 14.84
CA ILE A 90 -5.87 -10.03 14.56
C ILE A 90 -7.27 -10.62 14.74
N GLY A 91 -7.74 -11.38 13.74
CA GLY A 91 -9.09 -11.97 13.74
C GLY A 91 -10.22 -10.99 13.37
N THR A 92 -9.90 -9.74 13.02
CA THR A 92 -10.89 -8.78 12.50
C THR A 92 -11.22 -9.13 11.05
N VAL A 93 -12.50 -9.41 10.77
CA VAL A 93 -12.96 -9.75 9.43
C VAL A 93 -13.30 -8.47 8.67
N HIS A 94 -12.44 -8.12 7.72
CA HIS A 94 -12.69 -7.03 6.78
C HIS A 94 -13.49 -7.54 5.58
N ASN A 95 -14.43 -6.75 5.06
CA ASN A 95 -15.13 -7.08 3.83
C ASN A 95 -14.35 -6.53 2.62
N CYS A 96 -13.44 -7.35 2.10
CA CYS A 96 -12.58 -6.99 0.97
C CYS A 96 -13.25 -7.27 -0.38
N ARG A 97 -12.72 -6.64 -1.43
CA ARG A 97 -12.89 -7.11 -2.81
C ARG A 97 -11.87 -8.22 -3.07
N ASP A 98 -12.21 -9.16 -3.94
CA ASP A 98 -11.29 -10.22 -4.36
C ASP A 98 -10.06 -9.59 -5.05
N TRP A 99 -8.90 -9.69 -4.40
CA TRP A 99 -7.66 -9.09 -4.90
C TRP A 99 -7.15 -9.80 -6.15
N GLU A 100 -7.33 -11.12 -6.27
CA GLU A 100 -6.84 -11.87 -7.44
C GLU A 100 -7.59 -11.43 -8.70
N VAL A 101 -8.90 -11.23 -8.58
CA VAL A 101 -9.70 -10.68 -9.69
C VAL A 101 -9.25 -9.25 -10.03
N VAL A 102 -8.97 -8.40 -9.04
CA VAL A 102 -8.47 -7.04 -9.29
C VAL A 102 -7.10 -7.07 -9.96
N LYS A 103 -6.19 -7.90 -9.47
CA LYS A 103 -4.84 -8.06 -9.97
C LYS A 103 -4.83 -8.56 -11.41
N GLU A 104 -5.55 -9.63 -11.72
CA GLU A 104 -5.68 -10.17 -13.08
C GLU A 104 -6.14 -9.09 -14.07
N GLN A 105 -7.16 -8.31 -13.67
CA GLN A 105 -7.68 -7.22 -14.51
C GLN A 105 -6.65 -6.11 -14.72
N LEU A 106 -5.85 -5.77 -13.71
CA LEU A 106 -4.81 -4.75 -13.81
C LEU A 106 -3.63 -5.23 -14.67
N GLU A 107 -3.21 -6.49 -14.52
CA GLU A 107 -2.12 -7.07 -15.30
C GLU A 107 -2.47 -7.19 -16.79
N ALA A 108 -3.72 -7.57 -17.12
CA ALA A 108 -4.19 -7.71 -18.50
C ALA A 108 -4.31 -6.37 -19.26
N HIS A 109 -4.34 -5.23 -18.55
CA HIS A 109 -4.60 -3.91 -19.13
C HIS A 109 -3.52 -2.87 -18.76
N GLN A 110 -2.29 -3.30 -18.47
CA GLN A 110 -1.19 -2.41 -18.11
C GLN A 110 -0.49 -1.80 -19.33
N VAL A 111 -0.11 -0.52 -19.23
CA VAL A 111 0.67 0.22 -20.26
C VAL A 111 2.17 0.03 -20.09
N PHE A 112 2.63 -0.05 -18.85
CA PHE A 112 4.03 -0.27 -18.47
C PHE A 112 4.13 -1.52 -17.61
N ASN A 113 5.22 -2.28 -17.76
CA ASN A 113 5.47 -3.44 -16.91
C ASN A 113 5.84 -2.99 -15.48
N MET A 114 4.83 -2.93 -14.61
CA MET A 114 4.98 -2.64 -13.17
C MET A 114 4.70 -3.87 -12.30
N ALA A 115 4.85 -5.08 -12.87
CA ALA A 115 4.56 -6.32 -12.16
C ALA A 115 5.21 -6.39 -10.78
N GLY A 116 6.43 -5.87 -10.62
CA GLY A 116 7.14 -5.83 -9.33
C GLY A 116 6.41 -5.09 -8.19
N SER A 117 5.45 -4.21 -8.48
CA SER A 117 4.61 -3.55 -7.46
C SER A 117 3.33 -4.32 -7.13
N LEU A 118 3.05 -5.41 -7.86
CA LEU A 118 1.86 -6.26 -7.75
C LEU A 118 2.16 -7.66 -7.20
N VAL A 119 3.44 -8.07 -7.17
CA VAL A 119 3.83 -9.39 -6.68
C VAL A 119 4.02 -9.33 -5.16
N GLU A 120 3.27 -10.17 -4.44
CA GLU A 120 3.56 -10.47 -3.03
C GLU A 120 4.91 -11.19 -2.91
N THR A 121 5.73 -10.80 -1.94
CA THR A 121 6.97 -11.50 -1.55
C THR A 121 6.70 -12.70 -0.67
#